data_AF-A0A432EH84-F1
#
_entry.id   AF-A0A432EH84-F1
#
_cell.length_a   1.000
_cell.length_b   1.000
_cell.length_c   1.000
_cell.angle_alpha   90.00
_cell.angle_beta   90.00
_cell.angle_gamma   90.00
#
_symmetry.space_group_name_H-M   'P 1'
#
loop_
_entity.id
_entity.type
_entity.pdbx_description
1 polymer ?
#
loop_
_entity_poly.entity_id
_entity_poly.type
_entity_poly.pdbx_seq_one_letter_code
_entity_poly.pdbx_strand_id
1 'polypeptide(L)'
;MKFLPQPSHFFLILWLAVISISLGACGGGAPVVRPSDEAGVSTNPIGSDNRDISASRLPESGSLEDASRYLQQAEDAVGAEKQALLTKAARIFLDYGQYSQAQQLYQQIQPQQLDINLAARYQLIGAKLALLAGKSAQAQSAVNRLLNSGIQDPDILGDALELLAENDIQLHNYAAALDHFIEAESYQDSDQAVENLRYRIARLLESLRNSQLSSIAQRTHNAASRAWVELALLYRESAGQPEQLSQNLDSWRQQYPDHPGEQYLSGQFPGGKPARQVALLLPLSSRFGNAANAFKSGFQHMRAADASPQAPSVRIYDIGGIPELASEVYQQAVNEGADFVVGPL
;
A
#
# COMPACT_ATOMS: atom_id res chain seq x y z
N MET A 1 -33.72 -32.46 42.42
CA MET A 1 -33.99 -31.03 42.15
C MET A 1 -35.02 -30.95 41.03
N LYS A 2 -36.12 -30.24 41.28
CA LYS A 2 -37.38 -30.30 40.52
C LYS A 2 -37.27 -29.60 39.16
N PHE A 3 -37.80 -30.23 38.12
CA PHE A 3 -38.34 -29.61 36.92
C PHE A 3 -39.75 -30.15 36.71
N LEU A 4 -40.72 -29.28 36.47
CA LEU A 4 -41.85 -29.40 35.55
C LEU A 4 -42.60 -28.03 35.50
N PRO A 5 -43.35 -27.74 34.42
CA PRO A 5 -43.48 -26.41 33.82
C PRO A 5 -44.95 -25.92 33.75
N GLN A 6 -45.16 -24.69 33.27
CA GLN A 6 -46.13 -24.28 32.23
C GLN A 6 -46.42 -22.75 32.29
N PRO A 7 -46.88 -22.15 31.18
CA PRO A 7 -46.87 -20.71 30.91
C PRO A 7 -48.25 -20.06 31.06
N SER A 8 -48.29 -18.72 31.08
CA SER A 8 -49.54 -17.97 30.90
C SER A 8 -49.29 -16.66 30.14
N HIS A 9 -49.71 -16.69 28.87
CA HIS A 9 -50.55 -15.72 28.15
C HIS A 9 -50.60 -14.23 28.55
N PHE A 10 -50.57 -13.42 27.48
CA PHE A 10 -51.35 -12.20 27.22
C PHE A 10 -51.08 -10.96 28.11
N PHE A 11 -50.63 -9.86 27.48
CA PHE A 11 -51.51 -8.70 27.25
C PHE A 11 -50.95 -7.74 26.20
N LEU A 12 -51.87 -7.21 25.42
CA LEU A 12 -51.76 -6.40 24.23
C LEU A 12 -52.22 -5.00 24.61
N ILE A 13 -51.38 -3.94 24.55
CA ILE A 13 -51.88 -2.55 24.53
C ILE A 13 -51.04 -1.68 23.59
N LEU A 14 -51.75 -1.23 22.56
CA LEU A 14 -51.49 -0.20 21.57
C LEU A 14 -51.45 1.20 22.24
N TRP A 15 -50.55 2.09 21.83
CA TRP A 15 -50.77 3.54 21.97
C TRP A 15 -50.27 4.30 20.73
N LEU A 16 -51.24 4.94 20.07
CA LEU A 16 -51.13 5.98 19.06
C LEU A 16 -51.26 7.34 19.77
N ALA A 17 -50.47 8.34 19.39
CA ALA A 17 -50.86 9.75 19.52
C ALA A 17 -50.13 10.61 18.47
N VAL A 18 -50.95 11.37 17.74
CA VAL A 18 -50.66 12.38 16.70
C VAL A 18 -50.90 13.77 17.31
N ILE A 19 -50.52 14.84 16.58
CA ILE A 19 -50.95 16.27 16.64
C ILE A 19 -49.86 17.20 17.22
N SER A 20 -49.54 18.40 16.72
CA SER A 20 -49.64 19.11 15.43
C SER A 20 -48.84 20.44 15.57
N ILE A 21 -48.29 20.89 14.43
CA ILE A 21 -47.98 22.25 13.91
C ILE A 21 -48.18 23.49 14.82
N SER A 22 -47.16 24.38 14.82
CA SER A 22 -47.35 25.84 14.83
C SER A 22 -46.25 26.58 14.05
N LEU A 23 -46.68 27.39 13.07
CA LEU A 23 -45.92 28.40 12.30
C LEU A 23 -45.71 29.68 13.12
N GLY A 24 -44.60 30.38 12.89
CA GLY A 24 -44.35 31.76 13.32
C GLY A 24 -43.26 32.40 12.44
N ALA A 25 -43.54 33.60 11.92
CA ALA A 25 -42.84 34.28 10.82
C ALA A 25 -42.03 35.52 11.25
N CYS A 26 -41.28 36.07 10.28
CA CYS A 26 -40.66 37.40 10.17
C CYS A 26 -39.35 37.63 10.97
N GLY A 27 -38.29 38.27 10.46
CA GLY A 27 -37.99 38.97 9.21
C GLY A 27 -36.70 39.80 9.41
N GLY A 28 -36.03 40.24 8.33
CA GLY A 28 -35.12 41.40 8.39
C GLY A 28 -33.76 41.28 7.69
N GLY A 29 -33.64 41.96 6.53
CA GLY A 29 -32.51 42.84 6.22
C GLY A 29 -31.19 42.22 5.72
N ALA A 30 -31.01 42.23 4.40
CA ALA A 30 -29.68 42.17 3.77
C ALA A 30 -28.89 43.48 4.02
N PRO A 31 -27.57 43.44 3.83
CA PRO A 31 -27.06 44.29 2.75
C PRO A 31 -26.18 43.55 1.75
N VAL A 32 -26.25 44.09 0.54
CA VAL A 32 -25.51 43.74 -0.67
C VAL A 32 -24.03 44.13 -0.51
N VAL A 33 -23.13 43.21 -0.84
CA VAL A 33 -21.76 43.52 -1.27
C VAL A 33 -21.50 42.72 -2.56
N ARG A 34 -21.14 43.41 -3.65
CA ARG A 34 -20.52 42.83 -4.86
C ARG A 34 -19.06 43.32 -4.95
N PRO A 35 -18.24 42.80 -5.88
CA PRO A 35 -17.14 41.90 -5.61
C PRO A 35 -15.79 42.63 -5.62
N SER A 36 -14.80 42.09 -4.92
CA SER A 36 -13.39 42.43 -5.14
C SER A 36 -12.73 41.19 -5.73
N ASP A 37 -12.20 41.36 -6.94
CA ASP A 37 -11.33 40.40 -7.62
C ASP A 37 -10.11 40.09 -6.74
N GLU A 38 -9.92 38.82 -6.36
CA GLU A 38 -8.58 38.26 -6.17
C GLU A 38 -8.59 36.78 -6.61
N ALA A 39 -7.66 36.51 -7.52
CA ALA A 39 -7.31 35.18 -8.00
C ALA A 39 -6.84 34.28 -6.85
N GLY A 40 -7.29 33.03 -6.86
CA GLY A 40 -6.86 32.04 -5.89
C GLY A 40 -7.49 30.69 -6.20
N VAL A 41 -6.97 30.01 -7.22
CA VAL A 41 -7.28 28.62 -7.49
C VAL A 41 -6.84 27.80 -6.27
N SER A 42 -7.80 27.38 -5.47
CA SER A 42 -7.62 26.37 -4.44
C SER A 42 -8.87 25.51 -4.39
N THR A 43 -8.83 24.40 -5.12
CA THR A 43 -9.63 23.23 -4.80
C THR A 43 -8.71 22.02 -4.94
N ASN A 44 -8.05 21.69 -3.84
CA ASN A 44 -7.35 20.44 -3.67
C ASN A 44 -8.37 19.45 -3.08
N PRO A 45 -8.84 18.40 -3.79
CA PRO A 45 -9.60 17.34 -3.16
C PRO A 45 -8.63 16.32 -2.57
N ILE A 46 -8.62 16.34 -1.25
CA ILE A 46 -8.25 15.32 -0.28
C ILE A 46 -8.44 13.87 -0.79
N GLY A 47 -7.42 13.04 -0.58
CA GLY A 47 -7.60 11.62 -0.22
C GLY A 47 -7.48 10.59 -1.33
N SER A 48 -6.27 10.33 -1.83
CA SER A 48 -5.95 9.09 -2.54
C SER A 48 -4.94 8.28 -1.72
N ASP A 49 -5.51 7.33 -0.96
CA ASP A 49 -4.98 6.02 -0.58
C ASP A 49 -3.49 5.89 -0.21
N ASN A 50 -3.28 5.71 1.10
CA ASN A 50 -2.09 5.13 1.73
C ASN A 50 -1.79 3.68 1.25
N ARG A 51 -2.53 3.16 0.28
CA ARG A 51 -2.42 1.79 -0.26
C ARG A 51 -1.23 1.60 -1.18
N ASP A 52 -0.76 2.66 -1.84
CA ASP A 52 0.38 2.60 -2.75
C ASP A 52 1.73 2.44 -2.02
N ILE A 53 1.85 2.93 -0.77
CA ILE A 53 3.08 2.79 0.02
C ILE A 53 3.20 1.36 0.60
N SER A 54 2.05 0.70 0.77
CA SER A 54 1.94 -0.71 1.16
C SER A 54 1.95 -1.69 -0.03
N ALA A 55 2.19 -1.21 -1.25
CA ALA A 55 2.31 -2.08 -2.43
C ALA A 55 3.31 -3.20 -2.12
N SER A 56 2.81 -4.43 -2.19
CA SER A 56 3.52 -5.63 -1.75
C SER A 56 4.83 -5.81 -2.50
N ARG A 57 5.83 -6.35 -1.80
CA ARG A 57 7.08 -6.87 -2.35
C ARG A 57 6.75 -7.59 -3.68
N LEU A 58 7.48 -7.29 -4.75
CA LEU A 58 7.49 -8.18 -5.92
C LEU A 58 7.78 -9.59 -5.38
N PRO A 59 6.94 -10.59 -5.66
CA PRO A 59 6.99 -11.85 -4.92
C PRO A 59 8.25 -12.64 -5.30
N GLU A 60 9.33 -12.41 -4.55
CA GLU A 60 10.50 -13.29 -4.50
C GLU A 60 10.15 -14.64 -3.86
N SER A 61 8.97 -14.73 -3.21
CA SER A 61 8.44 -15.91 -2.54
C SER A 61 7.85 -16.97 -3.49
N GLY A 62 7.74 -16.70 -4.78
CA GLY A 62 7.17 -17.59 -5.80
C GLY A 62 5.87 -17.06 -6.41
N SER A 63 5.35 -17.74 -7.42
CA SER A 63 4.11 -17.42 -8.12
C SER A 63 2.86 -17.98 -7.42
N LEU A 64 1.67 -17.49 -7.75
CA LEU A 64 0.41 -18.11 -7.32
C LEU A 64 0.29 -19.58 -7.78
N GLU A 65 0.96 -19.94 -8.88
CA GLU A 65 1.09 -21.34 -9.31
C GLU A 65 1.94 -22.15 -8.32
N ASP A 66 3.04 -21.58 -7.82
CA ASP A 66 3.85 -22.20 -6.77
C ASP A 66 3.05 -22.38 -5.47
N ALA A 67 2.22 -21.40 -5.08
CA ALA A 67 1.31 -21.55 -3.94
C ALA A 67 0.34 -22.71 -4.14
N SER A 68 -0.26 -22.82 -5.32
CA SER A 68 -1.19 -23.90 -5.67
C SER A 68 -0.49 -25.26 -5.66
N ARG A 69 0.74 -25.34 -6.17
CA ARG A 69 1.58 -26.53 -6.13
C ARG A 69 1.92 -26.93 -4.70
N TYR A 70 2.24 -25.99 -3.82
CA TYR A 70 2.48 -26.28 -2.41
C TYR A 70 1.24 -26.79 -1.69
N LEU A 71 0.05 -26.24 -2.00
CA LEU A 71 -1.21 -26.77 -1.47
C LEU A 71 -1.45 -28.21 -1.92
N GLN A 72 -1.26 -28.51 -3.21
CA GLN A 72 -1.40 -29.86 -3.74
C GLN A 72 -0.42 -30.84 -3.06
N GLN A 73 0.85 -30.46 -2.91
CA GLN A 73 1.84 -31.27 -2.18
C GLN A 73 1.46 -31.47 -0.71
N ALA A 74 0.80 -30.48 -0.08
CA ALA A 74 0.39 -30.56 1.32
C ALA A 74 -0.80 -31.51 1.57
N GLU A 75 -1.52 -31.92 0.53
CA GLU A 75 -2.60 -32.92 0.62
C GLU A 75 -2.06 -34.30 0.99
N ASP A 76 -0.93 -34.68 0.38
CA ASP A 76 -0.27 -35.96 0.59
C ASP A 76 0.80 -35.92 1.71
N ALA A 77 1.26 -34.73 2.10
CA ALA A 77 2.25 -34.55 3.16
C ALA A 77 1.66 -34.69 4.57
N VAL A 78 2.52 -34.97 5.55
CA VAL A 78 2.16 -35.07 6.97
C VAL A 78 3.17 -34.34 7.86
N GLY A 79 2.76 -34.04 9.10
CA GLY A 79 3.64 -33.45 10.11
C GLY A 79 4.31 -32.15 9.65
N ALA A 80 5.61 -32.01 9.94
CA ALA A 80 6.41 -30.82 9.66
C ALA A 80 6.44 -30.43 8.16
N GLU A 81 6.50 -31.41 7.25
CA GLU A 81 6.51 -31.15 5.81
C GLU A 81 5.23 -30.47 5.35
N LYS A 82 4.07 -30.98 5.82
CA LYS A 82 2.77 -30.35 5.55
C LYS A 82 2.74 -28.90 6.06
N GLN A 83 3.19 -28.66 7.29
CA GLN A 83 3.17 -27.31 7.85
C GLN A 83 4.11 -26.36 7.10
N ALA A 84 5.26 -26.84 6.64
CA ALA A 84 6.18 -26.06 5.82
C ALA A 84 5.55 -25.64 4.48
N LEU A 85 4.89 -26.58 3.79
CA LEU A 85 4.20 -26.31 2.52
C LEU A 85 3.05 -25.31 2.70
N LEU A 86 2.22 -25.50 3.73
CA LEU A 86 1.14 -24.57 4.05
C LEU A 86 1.67 -23.17 4.39
N THR A 87 2.79 -23.06 5.12
CA THR A 87 3.42 -21.78 5.46
C THR A 87 3.94 -21.06 4.22
N LYS A 88 4.56 -21.79 3.27
CA LYS A 88 5.02 -21.23 1.99
C LYS A 88 3.84 -20.74 1.15
N ALA A 89 2.80 -21.55 1.01
CA ALA A 89 1.59 -21.16 0.28
C ALA A 89 0.92 -19.92 0.91
N ALA A 90 0.78 -19.90 2.24
CA ALA A 90 0.18 -18.77 2.97
C ALA A 90 0.96 -17.47 2.75
N ARG A 91 2.31 -17.53 2.73
CA ARG A 91 3.14 -16.35 2.44
C ARG A 91 2.90 -15.84 1.02
N ILE A 92 2.91 -16.72 0.02
CA ILE A 92 2.66 -16.30 -1.37
C ILE A 92 1.26 -15.69 -1.52
N PHE A 93 0.22 -16.30 -0.97
CA PHE A 93 -1.12 -15.72 -1.02
C PHE A 93 -1.16 -14.32 -0.38
N LEU A 94 -0.45 -14.12 0.72
CA LEU A 94 -0.35 -12.83 1.38
C LEU A 94 0.33 -11.77 0.49
N ASP A 95 1.43 -12.13 -0.16
CA ASP A 95 2.20 -11.25 -1.04
C ASP A 95 1.38 -10.83 -2.28
N TYR A 96 0.53 -11.72 -2.81
CA TYR A 96 -0.39 -11.45 -3.93
C TYR A 96 -1.74 -10.85 -3.51
N GLY A 97 -1.92 -10.45 -2.25
CA GLY A 97 -3.16 -9.82 -1.79
C GLY A 97 -4.35 -10.78 -1.60
N GLN A 98 -4.13 -12.10 -1.68
CA GLN A 98 -5.12 -13.14 -1.43
C GLN A 98 -5.30 -13.34 0.09
N TYR A 99 -5.71 -12.27 0.78
CA TYR A 99 -5.73 -12.20 2.25
C TYR A 99 -6.65 -13.24 2.89
N SER A 100 -7.77 -13.56 2.24
CA SER A 100 -8.73 -14.54 2.78
C SER A 100 -8.14 -15.95 2.80
N GLN A 101 -7.44 -16.34 1.73
CA GLN A 101 -6.77 -17.63 1.59
C GLN A 101 -5.56 -17.70 2.55
N ALA A 102 -4.76 -16.63 2.60
CA ALA A 102 -3.65 -16.54 3.54
C ALA A 102 -4.12 -16.68 5.00
N GLN A 103 -5.24 -16.05 5.36
CA GLN A 103 -5.82 -16.14 6.70
C GLN A 103 -6.37 -17.54 7.01
N GLN A 104 -7.01 -18.20 6.05
CA GLN A 104 -7.49 -19.58 6.22
C GLN A 104 -6.33 -20.55 6.45
N LEU A 105 -5.26 -20.45 5.65
CA LEU A 105 -4.08 -21.29 5.82
C LEU A 105 -3.35 -20.99 7.13
N TYR A 106 -3.21 -19.71 7.48
CA TYR A 106 -2.63 -19.28 8.76
C TYR A 106 -3.31 -19.96 9.97
N GLN A 107 -4.64 -20.11 9.94
CA GLN A 107 -5.40 -20.76 11.01
C GLN A 107 -5.23 -22.29 11.05
N GLN A 108 -4.85 -22.92 9.93
CA GLN A 108 -4.66 -24.37 9.81
C GLN A 108 -3.24 -24.82 10.17
N ILE A 109 -2.26 -23.94 10.02
CA ILE A 109 -0.85 -24.24 10.29
C ILE A 109 -0.66 -24.55 11.78
N GLN A 110 0.05 -25.64 12.06
CA GLN A 110 0.42 -26.06 13.42
C GLN A 110 1.85 -25.58 13.74
N PRO A 111 2.02 -24.42 14.41
CA PRO A 111 3.33 -23.80 14.56
C PRO A 111 4.32 -24.62 15.40
N GLN A 112 3.85 -25.55 16.23
CA GLN A 112 4.74 -26.41 17.02
C GLN A 112 5.53 -27.43 16.17
N GLN A 113 5.13 -27.64 14.92
CA GLN A 113 5.78 -28.55 13.98
C GLN A 113 6.69 -27.83 12.98
N LEU A 114 6.84 -26.50 13.10
CA LEU A 114 7.71 -25.71 12.24
C LEU A 114 9.14 -25.67 12.80
N ASP A 115 10.13 -25.62 11.91
CA ASP A 115 11.48 -25.22 12.29
C ASP A 115 11.53 -23.72 12.66
N ILE A 116 12.67 -23.27 13.15
CA ILE A 116 12.83 -21.90 13.67
C ILE A 116 12.56 -20.81 12.61
N ASN A 117 13.01 -21.02 11.37
CA ASN A 117 12.85 -20.02 10.30
C ASN A 117 11.42 -20.00 9.78
N LEU A 118 10.79 -21.17 9.63
CA LEU A 118 9.39 -21.26 9.25
C LEU A 118 8.46 -20.76 10.35
N ALA A 119 8.78 -20.99 11.62
CA ALA A 119 8.03 -20.43 12.74
C ALA A 119 8.10 -18.89 12.75
N ALA A 120 9.28 -18.32 12.46
CA ALA A 120 9.45 -16.88 12.30
C ALA A 120 8.66 -16.33 11.10
N ARG A 121 8.68 -16.99 9.94
CA ARG A 121 7.86 -16.63 8.77
C ARG A 121 6.36 -16.71 9.09
N TYR A 122 5.93 -17.74 9.82
CA TYR A 122 4.55 -17.83 10.32
C TYR A 122 4.18 -16.65 11.23
N GLN A 123 5.07 -16.22 12.13
CA GLN A 123 4.84 -15.03 12.95
C GLN A 123 4.69 -13.75 12.11
N LEU A 124 5.51 -13.58 11.07
CA LEU A 124 5.41 -12.45 10.14
C LEU A 124 4.09 -12.46 9.36
N ILE A 125 3.63 -13.62 8.89
CA ILE A 125 2.30 -13.76 8.25
C ILE A 125 1.20 -13.29 9.22
N GLY A 126 1.24 -13.77 10.47
CA GLY A 126 0.28 -13.36 11.50
C GLY A 126 0.32 -11.87 11.81
N ALA A 127 1.52 -11.29 11.88
CA ALA A 127 1.71 -9.86 12.12
C ALA A 127 1.18 -9.00 10.96
N LYS A 128 1.45 -9.38 9.71
CA LYS A 128 0.92 -8.70 8.52
C LYS A 128 -0.59 -8.82 8.43
N LEU A 129 -1.18 -9.99 8.71
CA LEU A 129 -2.65 -10.15 8.80
C LEU A 129 -3.25 -9.27 9.91
N ALA A 130 -2.58 -9.15 11.06
CA ALA A 130 -3.01 -8.26 12.12
C ALA A 130 -2.96 -6.78 11.69
N LEU A 131 -1.89 -6.39 10.99
CA LEU A 131 -1.72 -5.04 10.45
C LEU A 131 -2.83 -4.71 9.43
N LEU A 132 -3.13 -5.63 8.52
CA LEU A 132 -4.22 -5.50 7.54
C LEU A 132 -5.60 -5.40 8.20
N ALA A 133 -5.77 -6.01 9.38
CA ALA A 133 -6.97 -5.89 10.19
C ALA A 133 -7.00 -4.62 11.07
N GLY A 134 -6.07 -3.69 10.90
CA GLY A 134 -5.97 -2.45 11.70
C GLY A 134 -5.51 -2.67 13.14
N LYS A 135 -4.93 -3.83 13.46
CA LYS A 135 -4.44 -4.20 14.80
C LYS A 135 -2.95 -3.89 14.94
N SER A 136 -2.58 -2.63 14.74
CA SER A 136 -1.17 -2.17 14.71
C SER A 136 -0.38 -2.56 15.97
N ALA A 137 -0.96 -2.42 17.16
CA ALA A 137 -0.30 -2.82 18.41
C ALA A 137 0.00 -4.33 18.48
N GLN A 138 -0.87 -5.17 17.91
CA GLN A 138 -0.64 -6.61 17.84
C GLN A 138 0.46 -6.95 16.84
N ALA A 139 0.44 -6.31 15.67
CA ALA A 139 1.48 -6.47 14.64
C ALA A 139 2.85 -6.08 15.21
N GLN A 140 2.95 -4.88 15.79
CA GLN A 140 4.18 -4.37 16.39
C GLN A 140 4.71 -5.28 17.50
N SER A 141 3.86 -5.73 18.42
CA SER A 141 4.28 -6.65 19.49
C SER A 141 4.79 -7.99 18.94
N ALA A 142 4.14 -8.51 17.89
CA ALA A 142 4.57 -9.75 17.25
C ALA A 142 5.95 -9.60 16.60
N VAL A 143 6.16 -8.54 15.80
CA VAL A 143 7.44 -8.30 15.13
C VAL A 143 8.56 -8.00 16.13
N ASN A 144 8.31 -7.18 17.15
CA ASN A 144 9.32 -6.90 18.18
C ASN A 144 9.75 -8.17 18.93
N ARG A 145 8.83 -9.10 19.21
CA ARG A 145 9.20 -10.39 19.82
C ARG A 145 10.06 -11.23 18.90
N LEU A 146 9.78 -11.23 17.60
CA LEU A 146 10.59 -11.93 16.61
C LEU A 146 12.00 -11.35 16.52
N LEU A 147 12.14 -10.03 16.41
CA LEU A 147 13.46 -9.37 16.35
C LEU A 147 14.29 -9.63 17.64
N ASN A 148 13.62 -9.77 18.79
CA ASN A 148 14.27 -10.11 20.06
C ASN A 148 14.47 -11.62 20.29
N SER A 149 14.06 -12.49 19.36
CA SER A 149 14.17 -13.95 19.55
C SER A 149 15.56 -14.50 19.20
N GLY A 150 16.46 -13.67 18.66
CA GLY A 150 17.78 -14.08 18.18
C GLY A 150 17.77 -14.72 16.78
N ILE A 151 16.72 -14.48 15.98
CA ILE A 151 16.68 -14.89 14.57
C ILE A 151 17.82 -14.20 13.79
N GLN A 152 18.49 -14.93 12.90
CA GLN A 152 19.66 -14.43 12.16
C GLN A 152 19.49 -14.48 10.64
N ASP A 153 18.37 -15.02 10.16
CA ASP A 153 18.05 -15.13 8.73
C ASP A 153 17.82 -13.71 8.16
N PRO A 154 18.65 -13.24 7.22
CA PRO A 154 18.58 -11.87 6.70
C PRO A 154 17.22 -11.54 6.08
N ASP A 155 16.67 -12.42 5.25
CA ASP A 155 15.36 -12.21 4.62
C ASP A 155 14.26 -11.95 5.67
N ILE A 156 14.25 -12.74 6.74
CA ILE A 156 13.28 -12.61 7.83
C ILE A 156 13.46 -11.29 8.59
N LEU A 157 14.71 -10.86 8.82
CA LEU A 157 15.02 -9.59 9.45
C LEU A 157 14.59 -8.40 8.57
N GLY A 158 14.87 -8.47 7.26
CA GLY A 158 14.40 -7.48 6.28
C GLY A 158 12.87 -7.40 6.24
N ASP A 159 12.19 -8.54 6.11
CA ASP A 159 10.71 -8.63 6.14
C ASP A 159 10.11 -8.04 7.42
N ALA A 160 10.76 -8.28 8.57
CA ALA A 160 10.33 -7.76 9.86
C ALA A 160 10.43 -6.22 9.91
N LEU A 161 11.55 -5.66 9.46
CA LEU A 161 11.76 -4.21 9.40
C LEU A 161 10.80 -3.53 8.44
N GLU A 162 10.57 -4.11 7.26
CA GLU A 162 9.57 -3.64 6.31
C GLU A 162 8.16 -3.60 6.91
N LEU A 163 7.79 -4.63 7.67
CA LEU A 163 6.49 -4.70 8.33
C LEU A 163 6.36 -3.68 9.48
N LEU A 164 7.45 -3.41 10.20
CA LEU A 164 7.48 -2.31 11.18
C LEU A 164 7.31 -0.96 10.49
N ALA A 165 7.98 -0.73 9.36
CA ALA A 165 7.85 0.51 8.61
C ALA A 165 6.41 0.76 8.15
N GLU A 166 5.74 -0.26 7.62
CA GLU A 166 4.32 -0.18 7.25
C GLU A 166 3.41 0.10 8.46
N ASN A 167 3.70 -0.55 9.59
CA ASN A 167 2.98 -0.31 10.83
C ASN A 167 3.17 1.13 11.34
N ASP A 168 4.39 1.65 11.26
CA ASP A 168 4.71 3.03 11.64
C ASP A 168 4.03 4.05 10.73
N ILE A 169 3.90 3.76 9.43
CA ILE A 169 3.10 4.59 8.51
C ILE A 169 1.64 4.65 8.95
N GLN A 170 1.03 3.53 9.33
CA GLN A 170 -0.36 3.51 9.85
C GLN A 170 -0.50 4.31 11.15
N LEU A 171 0.54 4.34 11.97
CA LEU A 171 0.59 5.10 13.22
C LEU A 171 1.04 6.56 13.03
N HIS A 172 1.28 7.00 11.79
CA HIS A 172 1.82 8.32 11.44
C HIS A 172 3.21 8.61 12.03
N ASN A 173 3.98 7.57 12.38
CA ASN A 173 5.35 7.62 12.87
C ASN A 173 6.35 7.62 11.69
N TYR A 174 6.21 8.57 10.77
CA TYR A 174 6.93 8.56 9.49
C TYR A 174 8.47 8.57 9.59
N ALA A 175 9.03 9.15 10.66
CA ALA A 175 10.47 9.10 10.91
C ALA A 175 10.95 7.66 11.17
N ALA A 176 10.24 6.94 12.04
CA ALA A 176 10.54 5.54 12.35
C ALA A 176 10.31 4.64 11.13
N ALA A 177 9.26 4.92 10.34
CA ALA A 177 9.02 4.19 9.10
C ALA A 177 10.17 4.34 8.10
N LEU A 178 10.69 5.56 7.95
CA LEU A 178 11.84 5.82 7.08
C LEU A 178 13.09 5.10 7.59
N ASP A 179 13.36 5.18 8.90
CA ASP A 179 14.50 4.49 9.51
C ASP A 179 14.43 2.98 9.29
N HIS A 180 13.27 2.36 9.51
CA HIS A 180 13.06 0.93 9.30
C HIS A 180 13.20 0.52 7.83
N PHE A 181 12.71 1.30 6.86
CA PHE A 181 12.94 0.99 5.43
C PHE A 181 14.41 1.06 5.05
N ILE A 182 15.14 2.07 5.53
CA ILE A 182 16.58 2.21 5.27
C ILE A 182 17.35 1.06 5.93
N GLU A 183 16.98 0.67 7.15
CA GLU A 183 17.61 -0.46 7.82
C GLU A 183 17.34 -1.77 7.07
N ALA A 184 16.12 -1.97 6.56
CA ALA A 184 15.73 -3.14 5.79
C ALA A 184 16.56 -3.32 4.50
N GLU A 185 17.10 -2.24 3.93
CA GLU A 185 17.96 -2.28 2.75
C GLU A 185 19.22 -3.14 2.97
N SER A 186 19.77 -3.12 4.20
CA SER A 186 20.97 -3.88 4.55
C SER A 186 20.77 -5.41 4.61
N TYR A 187 19.51 -5.85 4.56
CA TYR A 187 19.11 -7.26 4.61
C TYR A 187 18.61 -7.79 3.26
N GLN A 188 18.65 -6.98 2.19
CA GLN A 188 18.22 -7.42 0.87
C GLN A 188 19.39 -8.01 0.08
N ASP A 189 19.18 -9.17 -0.52
CA ASP A 189 20.19 -9.89 -1.30
C ASP A 189 20.09 -9.61 -2.81
N SER A 190 19.04 -8.93 -3.28
CA SER A 190 18.82 -8.62 -4.69
C SER A 190 18.75 -7.12 -4.96
N ASP A 191 19.38 -6.68 -6.07
CA ASP A 191 19.28 -5.29 -6.54
C ASP A 191 17.80 -4.88 -6.71
N GLN A 192 16.96 -5.80 -7.20
CA GLN A 192 15.55 -5.54 -7.42
C GLN A 192 14.79 -5.26 -6.11
N ALA A 193 15.12 -5.95 -5.01
CA ALA A 193 14.52 -5.72 -3.70
C ALA A 193 14.98 -4.39 -3.10
N VAL A 194 16.27 -4.06 -3.22
CA VAL A 194 16.82 -2.75 -2.84
C VAL A 194 16.12 -1.62 -3.58
N GLU A 195 15.98 -1.74 -4.90
CA GLU A 195 15.28 -0.74 -5.73
C GLU A 195 13.81 -0.59 -5.32
N ASN A 196 13.13 -1.68 -4.97
CA ASN A 196 11.75 -1.64 -4.48
C ASN A 196 11.63 -0.86 -3.15
N LEU A 197 12.55 -1.10 -2.20
CA LEU A 197 12.58 -0.37 -0.93
C LEU A 197 12.80 1.12 -1.14
N ARG A 198 13.77 1.49 -1.98
CA ARG A 198 14.08 2.90 -2.26
C ARG A 198 12.91 3.60 -2.96
N TYR A 199 12.17 2.90 -3.82
CA TYR A 199 10.91 3.41 -4.36
C TYR A 199 9.86 3.65 -3.27
N ARG A 200 9.69 2.71 -2.33
CA ARG A 200 8.75 2.88 -1.19
C ARG A 200 9.15 4.04 -0.30
N ILE A 201 10.45 4.25 -0.07
CA ILE A 201 10.98 5.44 0.62
C ILE A 201 10.59 6.72 -0.13
N ALA A 202 10.84 6.79 -1.43
CA ALA A 202 10.49 7.97 -2.22
C ALA A 202 8.98 8.26 -2.20
N ARG A 203 8.14 7.24 -2.42
CA ARG A 203 6.67 7.37 -2.35
C ARG A 203 6.19 7.80 -0.96
N LEU A 204 6.81 7.31 0.12
CA LEU A 204 6.55 7.79 1.46
C LEU A 204 6.83 9.30 1.55
N LEU A 205 8.02 9.75 1.17
CA LEU A 205 8.42 11.15 1.26
C LEU A 205 7.54 12.07 0.41
N GLU A 206 7.19 11.64 -0.80
CA GLU A 206 6.28 12.33 -1.71
C GLU A 206 4.87 12.47 -1.13
N SER A 207 4.42 11.56 -0.27
CA SER A 207 3.11 11.63 0.39
C SER A 207 3.05 12.62 1.57
N LEU A 208 4.20 12.99 2.15
CA LEU A 208 4.26 13.84 3.34
C LEU A 208 4.09 15.31 3.00
N ARG A 209 3.64 16.14 3.94
CA ARG A 209 3.66 17.61 3.79
C ARG A 209 5.03 18.18 4.14
N ASN A 210 5.35 19.38 3.65
CA ASN A 210 6.64 20.03 3.94
C ASN A 210 6.90 20.16 5.44
N SER A 211 5.90 20.49 6.26
CA SER A 211 6.07 20.56 7.71
C SER A 211 6.44 19.22 8.35
N GLN A 212 5.98 18.10 7.79
CA GLN A 212 6.34 16.75 8.25
C GLN A 212 7.78 16.44 7.82
N LEU A 213 8.14 16.69 6.56
CA LEU A 213 9.51 16.52 6.06
C LEU A 213 10.51 17.35 6.87
N SER A 214 10.26 18.64 7.06
CA SER A 214 11.12 19.51 7.88
C SER A 214 11.24 19.01 9.32
N SER A 215 10.16 18.50 9.92
CA SER A 215 10.21 17.92 11.26
C SER A 215 11.06 16.65 11.32
N ILE A 216 11.07 15.82 10.27
CA ILE A 216 11.90 14.61 10.22
C ILE A 216 13.36 15.02 10.07
N ALA A 217 13.69 15.90 9.12
CA ALA A 217 15.06 16.36 8.86
C ALA A 217 15.74 16.95 10.12
N GLN A 218 15.00 17.72 10.91
CA GLN A 218 15.49 18.35 12.14
C GLN A 218 15.70 17.39 13.31
N ARG A 219 14.96 16.29 13.36
CA ARG A 219 14.90 15.40 14.54
C ARG A 219 15.58 14.06 14.35
N THR A 220 15.67 13.58 13.12
CA THR A 220 16.32 12.29 12.86
C THR A 220 17.79 12.36 13.27
N HIS A 221 18.31 11.27 13.82
CA HIS A 221 19.74 11.07 14.05
C HIS A 221 20.39 10.22 12.95
N ASN A 222 19.58 9.60 12.08
CA ASN A 222 20.05 8.79 10.97
C ASN A 222 20.44 9.70 9.79
N ALA A 223 21.71 9.62 9.39
CA ALA A 223 22.24 10.45 8.31
C ALA A 223 21.62 10.12 6.95
N ALA A 224 21.30 8.86 6.67
CA ALA A 224 20.63 8.44 5.45
C ALA A 224 19.18 8.97 5.41
N SER A 225 18.46 8.84 6.52
CA SER A 225 17.10 9.41 6.64
C SER A 225 17.10 10.92 6.45
N ARG A 226 18.10 11.63 7.01
CA ARG A 226 18.26 13.06 6.79
C ARG A 226 18.48 13.38 5.31
N ALA A 227 19.41 12.68 4.65
CA ALA A 227 19.74 12.89 3.25
C ALA A 227 18.53 12.72 2.31
N TRP A 228 17.75 11.64 2.51
CA TRP A 228 16.50 11.37 1.80
C TRP A 228 15.48 12.50 1.95
N VAL A 229 15.28 12.99 3.17
CA VAL A 229 14.27 14.02 3.48
C VAL A 229 14.72 15.39 2.98
N GLU A 230 15.99 15.74 3.12
CA GLU A 230 16.56 16.99 2.59
C GLU A 230 16.43 17.04 1.07
N LEU A 231 16.69 15.93 0.38
CA LEU A 231 16.50 15.85 -1.07
C LEU A 231 15.03 16.04 -1.47
N ALA A 232 14.09 15.43 -0.74
CA ALA A 232 12.66 15.61 -1.00
C ALA A 232 12.20 17.06 -0.80
N LEU A 233 12.72 17.75 0.23
CA LEU A 233 12.47 19.17 0.45
C LEU A 233 13.06 20.03 -0.68
N LEU A 234 14.29 19.74 -1.09
CA LEU A 234 15.00 20.46 -2.14
C LEU A 234 14.21 20.50 -3.45
N TYR A 235 13.70 19.35 -3.91
CA TYR A 235 12.87 19.27 -5.12
C TYR A 235 11.57 20.06 -5.00
N ARG A 236 10.94 20.08 -3.82
CA ARG A 236 9.69 20.80 -3.59
C ARG A 236 9.86 22.30 -3.47
N GLU A 237 10.90 22.74 -2.78
CA GLU A 237 11.18 24.16 -2.55
C GLU A 237 11.72 24.84 -3.82
N SER A 238 12.43 24.09 -4.66
CA SER A 238 12.97 24.58 -5.94
C SER A 238 12.00 24.37 -7.12
N ALA A 239 10.75 24.00 -6.86
CA ALA A 239 9.75 23.78 -7.90
C ALA A 239 9.54 25.06 -8.75
N GLY A 240 9.69 24.94 -10.07
CA GLY A 240 9.60 26.06 -11.00
C GLY A 240 10.85 26.95 -11.08
N GLN A 241 11.95 26.57 -10.40
CA GLN A 241 13.22 27.33 -10.37
C GLN A 241 14.40 26.41 -10.76
N PRO A 242 14.58 26.09 -12.06
CA PRO A 242 15.54 25.07 -12.50
C PRO A 242 17.01 25.42 -12.19
N GLU A 243 17.36 26.71 -12.23
CA GLU A 243 18.71 27.18 -11.90
C GLU A 243 19.02 27.00 -10.41
N GLN A 244 18.07 27.36 -9.54
CA GLN A 244 18.18 27.17 -8.09
C GLN A 244 18.22 25.68 -7.72
N LEU A 245 17.39 24.87 -8.40
CA LEU A 245 17.39 23.42 -8.24
C LEU A 245 18.77 22.83 -8.56
N SER A 246 19.38 23.23 -9.69
CA SER A 246 20.70 22.76 -10.08
C SER A 246 21.77 23.07 -9.03
N GLN A 247 21.82 24.32 -8.55
CA GLN A 247 22.81 24.74 -7.55
C GLN A 247 22.63 24.02 -6.20
N ASN A 248 21.38 23.84 -5.77
CA ASN A 248 21.07 23.13 -4.55
C ASN A 248 21.42 21.63 -4.67
N LEU A 249 21.13 21.01 -5.82
CA LEU A 249 21.50 19.61 -6.08
C LEU A 249 23.01 19.41 -6.08
N ASP A 250 23.78 20.32 -6.67
CA ASP A 250 25.25 20.23 -6.64
C ASP A 250 25.79 20.28 -5.21
N SER A 251 25.21 21.15 -4.37
CA SER A 251 25.56 21.23 -2.94
C SER A 251 25.19 19.95 -2.19
N TRP A 252 23.98 19.41 -2.45
CA TRP A 252 23.52 18.17 -1.83
C TRP A 252 24.38 16.97 -2.25
N ARG A 253 24.76 16.84 -3.52
CA ARG A 253 25.65 15.77 -4.02
C ARG A 253 27.05 15.84 -3.37
N GLN A 254 27.57 17.04 -3.11
CA GLN A 254 28.83 17.18 -2.38
C GLN A 254 28.73 16.69 -0.93
N GLN A 255 27.57 16.87 -0.30
CA GLN A 255 27.31 16.42 1.06
C GLN A 255 27.01 14.90 1.13
N TYR A 256 26.40 14.35 0.09
CA TYR A 256 25.91 12.96 0.02
C TYR A 256 26.29 12.27 -1.31
N PRO A 257 27.59 12.07 -1.58
CA PRO A 257 28.08 11.66 -2.91
C PRO A 257 27.57 10.31 -3.40
N ASP A 258 27.35 9.35 -2.50
CA ASP A 258 26.92 7.98 -2.83
C ASP A 258 25.43 7.73 -2.52
N HIS A 259 24.66 8.77 -2.21
CA HIS A 259 23.28 8.59 -1.75
C HIS A 259 22.33 8.32 -2.93
N PRO A 260 21.53 7.24 -2.87
CA PRO A 260 20.78 6.76 -4.04
C PRO A 260 19.57 7.65 -4.37
N GLY A 261 19.15 8.54 -3.44
CA GLY A 261 17.85 9.21 -3.52
C GLY A 261 17.57 10.07 -4.76
N GLU A 262 18.58 10.58 -5.46
CA GLU A 262 18.37 11.46 -6.61
C GLU A 262 17.62 10.78 -7.75
N GLN A 263 17.92 9.49 -8.00
CA GLN A 263 17.24 8.72 -9.03
C GLN A 263 15.77 8.45 -8.72
N TYR A 264 15.34 8.59 -7.45
CA TYR A 264 13.97 8.33 -7.03
C TYR A 264 13.12 9.58 -6.84
N LEU A 265 13.74 10.72 -6.49
CA LEU A 265 13.02 11.95 -6.13
C LEU A 265 13.04 13.04 -7.21
N SER A 266 13.82 12.87 -8.28
CA SER A 266 14.04 13.91 -9.30
C SER A 266 12.85 14.31 -10.18
N GLY A 267 11.65 13.79 -9.89
CA GLY A 267 10.52 13.85 -10.82
C GLY A 267 10.73 13.01 -12.09
N GLN A 268 11.91 12.40 -12.23
CA GLN A 268 12.17 11.30 -13.14
C GLN A 268 12.07 10.01 -12.31
N PHE A 269 10.88 9.40 -12.27
CA PHE A 269 10.82 7.94 -12.11
C PHE A 269 10.58 7.28 -13.48
N PRO A 270 11.63 7.03 -14.26
CA PRO A 270 11.69 6.01 -15.29
C PRO A 270 12.05 4.67 -14.61
N GLY A 271 11.15 4.12 -13.80
CA GLY A 271 11.34 2.78 -13.20
C GLY A 271 11.40 1.65 -14.22
N GLY A 272 11.09 1.94 -15.47
CA GLY A 272 11.68 1.32 -16.64
C GLY A 272 12.04 2.43 -17.62
N LYS A 273 12.68 2.10 -18.74
CA LYS A 273 12.61 2.97 -19.95
C LYS A 273 11.22 3.60 -20.04
N PRO A 274 11.05 4.89 -20.37
CA PRO A 274 9.73 5.51 -20.46
C PRO A 274 8.80 4.55 -21.17
N ALA A 275 7.77 4.09 -20.46
CA ALA A 275 6.90 3.03 -20.96
C ALA A 275 6.40 3.51 -22.32
N ARG A 276 6.69 2.74 -23.37
CA ARG A 276 6.15 3.02 -24.69
C ARG A 276 4.70 2.55 -24.74
N GLN A 277 4.36 1.56 -23.91
CA GLN A 277 3.02 1.01 -23.80
C GLN A 277 2.63 0.71 -22.36
N VAL A 278 1.54 1.34 -21.92
CA VAL A 278 0.86 1.06 -20.64
C VAL A 278 -0.37 0.21 -20.90
N ALA A 279 -0.52 -0.90 -20.18
CA ALA A 279 -1.72 -1.71 -20.15
C ALA A 279 -2.59 -1.38 -18.95
N LEU A 280 -3.88 -1.14 -19.19
CA LEU A 280 -4.86 -0.81 -18.17
C LEU A 280 -5.89 -1.95 -18.06
N LEU A 281 -5.81 -2.73 -16.99
CA LEU A 281 -6.67 -3.89 -16.74
C LEU A 281 -7.86 -3.47 -15.88
N LEU A 282 -9.05 -3.48 -16.48
CA LEU A 282 -10.26 -2.95 -15.87
C LEU A 282 -11.43 -3.92 -16.01
N PRO A 283 -12.26 -4.11 -14.97
CA PRO A 283 -13.38 -5.04 -15.02
C PRO A 283 -14.60 -4.37 -15.68
N LEU A 284 -14.47 -3.99 -16.95
CA LEU A 284 -15.44 -3.18 -17.70
C LEU A 284 -16.77 -3.91 -17.92
N SER A 285 -16.74 -5.22 -18.14
CA SER A 285 -17.94 -6.07 -18.26
C SER A 285 -18.38 -6.72 -16.94
N SER A 286 -17.95 -6.19 -15.80
CA SER A 286 -18.33 -6.68 -14.46
C SER A 286 -19.41 -5.84 -13.78
N ARG A 287 -19.82 -6.26 -12.57
CA ARG A 287 -20.62 -5.45 -11.64
C ARG A 287 -19.98 -4.11 -11.26
N PHE A 288 -18.66 -3.97 -11.43
CA PHE A 288 -17.89 -2.75 -11.18
C PHE A 288 -17.67 -1.90 -12.45
N GLY A 289 -18.30 -2.25 -13.57
CA GLY A 289 -18.10 -1.58 -14.86
C GLY A 289 -18.26 -0.06 -14.82
N ASN A 290 -19.14 0.48 -13.96
CA ASN A 290 -19.30 1.93 -13.80
C ASN A 290 -18.06 2.60 -13.18
N ALA A 291 -17.49 2.01 -12.12
CA ALA A 291 -16.26 2.51 -11.50
C ALA A 291 -15.05 2.35 -12.45
N ALA A 292 -14.98 1.20 -13.13
CA ALA A 292 -13.97 0.91 -14.13
C ALA A 292 -14.00 1.93 -15.31
N ASN A 293 -15.20 2.30 -15.78
CA ASN A 293 -15.36 3.31 -16.82
C ASN A 293 -15.00 4.72 -16.35
N ALA A 294 -15.24 5.07 -15.07
CA ALA A 294 -14.79 6.33 -14.51
C ALA A 294 -13.25 6.41 -14.46
N PHE A 295 -12.59 5.34 -14.02
CA PHE A 295 -11.13 5.24 -14.02
C PHE A 295 -10.54 5.34 -15.43
N LYS A 296 -11.10 4.57 -16.38
CA LYS A 296 -10.76 4.64 -17.81
C LYS A 296 -10.85 6.07 -18.33
N SER A 297 -11.94 6.77 -18.04
CA SER A 297 -12.19 8.13 -18.54
C SER A 297 -11.19 9.13 -17.97
N GLY A 298 -10.90 9.06 -16.67
CA GLY A 298 -9.88 9.90 -16.03
C GLY A 298 -8.48 9.67 -16.63
N PHE A 299 -8.10 8.40 -16.81
CA PHE A 299 -6.82 8.04 -17.41
C PHE A 299 -6.70 8.54 -18.86
N GLN A 300 -7.74 8.35 -19.68
CA GLN A 300 -7.77 8.85 -21.06
C GLN A 300 -7.69 10.38 -21.12
N HIS A 301 -8.36 11.08 -20.19
CA HIS A 301 -8.29 12.55 -20.13
C HIS A 301 -6.89 13.04 -19.78
N MET A 302 -6.25 12.44 -18.76
CA MET A 302 -4.87 12.74 -18.40
C MET A 302 -3.89 12.49 -19.55
N ARG A 303 -4.03 11.36 -20.26
CA ARG A 303 -3.19 11.03 -21.42
C ARG A 303 -3.39 12.00 -22.58
N ALA A 304 -4.62 12.44 -22.83
CA ALA A 304 -4.91 13.43 -23.86
C ALA A 304 -4.38 14.83 -23.51
N ALA A 305 -4.23 15.15 -22.22
CA ALA A 305 -3.63 16.39 -21.76
C ALA A 305 -2.09 16.40 -21.84
N ASP A 306 -1.45 15.24 -22.02
CA ASP A 306 0.00 15.10 -22.15
C ASP A 306 0.43 15.24 -23.62
N ALA A 307 0.95 16.41 -23.98
CA ALA A 307 1.41 16.74 -25.32
C ALA A 307 2.83 16.23 -25.64
N SER A 308 3.46 15.46 -24.74
CA SER A 308 4.82 14.98 -24.93
C SER A 308 4.91 13.97 -26.09
N PRO A 309 5.89 14.09 -27.01
CA PRO A 309 6.16 13.06 -28.02
C PRO A 309 6.61 11.71 -27.43
N GLN A 310 7.00 11.70 -26.15
CA GLN A 310 7.44 10.50 -25.41
C GLN A 310 6.32 9.87 -24.59
N ALA A 311 5.09 10.36 -24.74
CA ALA A 311 3.98 9.94 -23.93
C ALA A 311 3.54 8.49 -24.28
N PRO A 312 3.34 7.59 -23.30
CA PRO A 312 3.01 6.18 -23.54
C PRO A 312 1.76 5.99 -24.39
N SER A 313 1.79 5.00 -25.28
CA SER A 313 0.54 4.42 -25.81
C SER A 313 -0.20 3.69 -24.68
N VAL A 314 -1.54 3.69 -24.72
CA VAL A 314 -2.35 3.07 -23.67
C VAL A 314 -3.28 2.06 -24.30
N ARG A 315 -3.19 0.81 -23.83
CA ARG A 315 -4.09 -0.28 -24.19
C ARG A 315 -4.96 -0.65 -23.00
N ILE A 316 -6.25 -0.83 -23.26
CA ILE A 316 -7.23 -1.15 -22.24
C ILE A 316 -7.66 -2.59 -22.43
N TYR A 317 -7.61 -3.36 -21.36
CA TYR A 317 -8.02 -4.76 -21.34
C TYR A 317 -9.18 -4.92 -20.37
N ASP A 318 -10.25 -5.56 -20.84
CA ASP A 318 -11.39 -5.91 -20.01
C ASP A 318 -11.13 -7.25 -19.33
N ILE A 319 -10.96 -7.24 -18.00
CA ILE A 319 -10.79 -8.47 -17.21
C ILE A 319 -12.12 -9.14 -16.86
N GLY A 320 -13.25 -8.51 -17.21
CA GLY A 320 -14.58 -9.03 -16.95
C GLY A 320 -14.93 -9.16 -15.47
N GLY A 321 -15.92 -10.00 -15.18
CA GLY A 321 -16.46 -10.21 -13.83
C GLY A 321 -15.85 -11.37 -13.04
N ILE A 322 -14.89 -12.09 -13.63
CA ILE A 322 -14.27 -13.29 -13.08
C ILE A 322 -12.82 -12.92 -12.69
N PRO A 323 -12.52 -12.65 -11.42
CA PRO A 323 -11.20 -12.20 -10.97
C PRO A 323 -10.05 -13.15 -11.36
N GLU A 324 -10.35 -14.43 -11.52
CA GLU A 324 -9.39 -15.47 -11.88
C GLU A 324 -8.82 -15.31 -13.31
N LEU A 325 -9.52 -14.60 -14.20
CA LEU A 325 -9.06 -14.32 -15.58
C LEU A 325 -8.09 -13.12 -15.65
N ALA A 326 -7.92 -12.36 -14.57
CA ALA A 326 -7.04 -11.20 -14.57
C ALA A 326 -5.58 -11.56 -14.87
N SER A 327 -5.14 -12.77 -14.49
CA SER A 327 -3.80 -13.30 -14.77
C SER A 327 -3.59 -13.63 -16.26
N GLU A 328 -4.59 -14.18 -16.94
CA GLU A 328 -4.55 -14.44 -18.38
C GLU A 328 -4.48 -13.13 -19.17
N VAL A 329 -5.30 -12.16 -18.78
CA VAL A 329 -5.32 -10.83 -19.41
C VAL A 329 -4.02 -10.07 -19.12
N TYR A 330 -3.43 -10.25 -17.93
CA TYR A 330 -2.11 -9.74 -17.61
C TYR A 330 -1.03 -10.34 -18.53
N GLN A 331 -1.01 -11.67 -18.71
CA GLN A 331 -0.06 -12.30 -19.63
C GLN A 331 -0.27 -11.84 -21.08
N GLN A 332 -1.53 -11.68 -21.51
CA GLN A 332 -1.83 -11.10 -22.82
C GLN A 332 -1.23 -9.70 -22.94
N ALA A 333 -1.41 -8.83 -21.95
CA ALA A 333 -0.88 -7.48 -21.96
C ALA A 333 0.66 -7.46 -22.06
N VAL A 334 1.35 -8.33 -21.31
CA VAL A 334 2.80 -8.48 -21.36
C VAL A 334 3.25 -9.00 -22.74
N ASN A 335 2.60 -10.03 -23.28
CA ASN A 335 2.91 -10.59 -24.60
C ASN A 335 2.68 -9.57 -25.74
N GLU A 336 1.73 -8.65 -25.55
CA GLU A 336 1.46 -7.55 -26.46
C GLU A 336 2.41 -6.35 -26.28
N GLY A 337 3.42 -6.48 -25.42
CA GLY A 337 4.50 -5.49 -25.25
C GLY A 337 4.19 -4.39 -24.25
N ALA A 338 3.35 -4.63 -23.24
CA ALA A 338 3.18 -3.69 -22.14
C ALA A 338 4.48 -3.57 -21.31
N ASP A 339 5.02 -2.35 -21.24
CA ASP A 339 6.17 -2.03 -20.38
C ASP A 339 5.73 -1.74 -18.94
N PHE A 340 4.44 -1.43 -18.74
CA PHE A 340 3.86 -1.09 -17.46
C PHE A 340 2.38 -1.51 -17.42
N VAL A 341 1.94 -2.11 -16.31
CA VAL A 341 0.56 -2.59 -16.14
C VAL A 341 -0.08 -1.91 -14.92
N VAL A 342 -1.28 -1.34 -15.12
CA VAL A 342 -2.10 -0.72 -14.08
C VAL A 342 -3.36 -1.56 -13.88
N GLY A 343 -3.56 -2.06 -12.66
CA GLY A 343 -4.67 -2.95 -12.28
C GLY A 343 -4.19 -4.29 -11.71
N PRO A 344 -5.11 -5.27 -11.53
CA PRO A 344 -6.54 -5.15 -11.74
C PRO A 344 -7.24 -4.30 -10.66
N LEU A 345 -8.36 -3.67 -11.03
CA LEU A 345 -9.24 -2.91 -10.13
C LEU A 345 -10.30 -3.81 -9.47
#